data_AF-A0AAC9U3D7-F1
#
_entry.id   AF-A0AAC9U3D7-F1
#
_cell.length_a   1.000
_cell.length_b   1.000
_cell.length_c   1.000
_cell.angle_alpha   90.00
_cell.angle_beta   90.00
_cell.angle_gamma   90.00
#
_symmetry.space_group_name_H-M   'P 1'
#
loop_
_entity.id
_entity.type
_entity.pdbx_description
1 polymer ?
#
loop_
_entity_poly.entity_id
_entity_poly.type
_entity_poly.pdbx_seq_one_letter_code
_entity_poly.pdbx_strand_id
1 'polypeptide(L)'
;MNLESLYEEYVQAKSVKEKSAGHQAIQKVIGKVACNFPKDNPEALAWFTMALTHDSKKWFVAKLLEKVNPVPKALFDDLVFASLIENDPSFNKWFIAPCVRTFGVDAVKSRIMTFSAHPQVIENDGVTKVMYWVPRLAS
;
A
#
# COMPACT_ATOMS: atom_id res chain seq x y z
N MET A 1 -19.34 -5.75 -0.24
CA MET A 1 -18.14 -6.61 -0.44
C MET A 1 -17.58 -6.96 0.92
N ASN A 2 -17.33 -8.23 1.24
CA ASN A 2 -16.70 -8.61 2.51
C ASN A 2 -15.17 -8.63 2.33
N LEU A 3 -14.49 -7.58 2.80
CA LEU A 3 -13.04 -7.41 2.63
C LEU A 3 -12.22 -8.36 3.50
N GLU A 4 -12.71 -8.72 4.69
CA GLU A 4 -11.99 -9.64 5.58
C GLU A 4 -11.92 -11.04 4.95
N SER A 5 -13.05 -11.52 4.42
CA SER A 5 -13.09 -12.81 3.70
C SER A 5 -12.18 -12.81 2.46
N LEU A 6 -12.09 -11.71 1.72
CA LEU A 6 -11.19 -11.60 0.58
C LEU A 6 -9.71 -11.56 0.99
N TYR A 7 -9.40 -10.94 2.13
CA TYR A 7 -8.06 -11.00 2.72
C TYR A 7 -7.70 -12.43 3.14
N GLU A 8 -8.63 -13.17 3.75
CA GLU A 8 -8.42 -14.60 4.08
C GLU A 8 -8.17 -15.44 2.82
N GLU A 9 -8.96 -15.26 1.76
CA GLU A 9 -8.72 -15.90 0.46
C GLU A 9 -7.31 -15.58 -0.09
N TYR A 10 -6.86 -14.33 0.05
CA TYR A 10 -5.51 -13.91 -0.34
C TYR A 10 -4.42 -14.61 0.50
N VAL A 11 -4.61 -14.75 1.80
CA VAL A 11 -3.68 -15.47 2.69
C VAL A 11 -3.61 -16.94 2.30
N GLN A 12 -4.76 -17.58 2.04
CA GLN A 12 -4.80 -18.97 1.58
C GLN A 12 -4.08 -19.13 0.24
N ALA A 13 -4.32 -18.23 -0.71
CA ALA A 13 -3.63 -18.22 -2.00
C ALA A 13 -2.09 -18.12 -1.87
N LYS A 14 -1.58 -17.37 -0.89
CA LYS A 14 -0.14 -17.29 -0.60
C LYS A 14 0.46 -18.58 -0.02
N SER A 15 -0.36 -19.42 0.62
CA SER A 15 0.08 -20.68 1.22
C SER A 15 0.11 -21.86 0.23
N VAL A 16 -0.42 -21.68 -0.99
CA VAL A 16 -0.42 -22.71 -2.03
C VAL A 16 1.01 -23.08 -2.43
N LYS A 17 1.37 -24.36 -2.30
CA LYS A 17 2.72 -24.87 -2.60
C LYS A 17 3.10 -24.70 -4.07
N GLU A 18 2.16 -24.93 -4.98
CA GLU A 18 2.38 -24.78 -6.40
C GLU A 18 2.37 -23.29 -6.78
N LYS A 19 3.54 -22.74 -7.14
CA LYS A 19 3.73 -21.30 -7.38
C LYS A 19 2.79 -20.73 -8.44
N SER A 20 2.57 -21.44 -9.53
CA SER A 20 1.65 -21.06 -10.63
C SER A 20 0.22 -20.92 -10.14
N ALA A 21 -0.30 -21.96 -9.47
CA ALA A 21 -1.64 -21.95 -8.92
C ALA A 21 -1.84 -20.87 -7.86
N GLY A 22 -0.87 -20.70 -6.94
CA GLY A 22 -0.90 -19.62 -5.94
C GLY A 22 -0.91 -18.23 -6.57
N HIS A 23 -0.08 -18.00 -7.58
CA HIS A 23 -0.05 -16.73 -8.31
C HIS A 23 -1.40 -16.43 -8.99
N GLN A 24 -1.98 -17.40 -9.68
CA GLN A 24 -3.30 -17.25 -10.32
C GLN A 24 -4.40 -16.97 -9.30
N ALA A 25 -4.39 -17.66 -8.16
CA ALA A 25 -5.35 -17.42 -7.07
C ALA A 25 -5.22 -15.99 -6.50
N ILE A 26 -3.99 -15.51 -6.27
CA ILE A 26 -3.75 -14.12 -5.85
C ILE A 26 -4.30 -13.13 -6.90
N GLN A 27 -3.98 -13.31 -8.18
CA GLN A 27 -4.48 -12.43 -9.24
C GLN A 27 -6.00 -12.40 -9.31
N LYS A 28 -6.66 -13.55 -9.09
CA LYS A 28 -8.12 -13.66 -9.06
C LYS A 28 -8.73 -12.85 -7.91
N VAL A 29 -8.22 -13.01 -6.69
CA VAL A 29 -8.70 -12.28 -5.51
C VAL A 29 -8.47 -10.78 -5.67
N ILE A 30 -7.24 -10.39 -6.06
CA ILE A 30 -6.88 -8.99 -6.27
C ILE A 30 -7.71 -8.36 -7.38
N GLY A 31 -7.93 -9.06 -8.49
CA GLY A 31 -8.77 -8.60 -9.60
C GLY A 31 -10.21 -8.35 -9.17
N LYS A 32 -10.80 -9.25 -8.35
CA LYS A 32 -12.16 -9.08 -7.81
C LYS A 32 -12.28 -7.82 -6.95
N VAL A 33 -11.29 -7.56 -6.09
CA VAL A 33 -11.27 -6.37 -5.23
C VAL A 33 -11.06 -5.12 -6.06
N ALA A 34 -10.13 -5.14 -7.02
CA ALA A 34 -9.84 -4.00 -7.89
C ALA A 34 -11.07 -3.56 -8.71
N CYS A 35 -11.81 -4.51 -9.29
CA CYS A 35 -13.04 -4.21 -10.04
C CYS A 35 -14.16 -3.59 -9.19
N ASN A 36 -14.14 -3.83 -7.88
CA ASN A 36 -15.13 -3.32 -6.92
C ASN A 36 -14.50 -2.32 -5.94
N PHE A 37 -13.35 -1.75 -6.31
CA PHE A 37 -12.63 -0.86 -5.43
C PHE A 37 -13.46 0.41 -5.20
N PRO A 38 -13.68 0.82 -3.93
CA PRO A 38 -14.55 1.94 -3.64
C PRO A 38 -13.98 3.24 -4.22
N LYS A 39 -14.88 4.16 -4.58
CA LYS A 39 -14.52 5.54 -4.91
C LYS A 39 -13.91 6.22 -3.68
N ASP A 40 -13.34 7.40 -3.90
CA ASP A 40 -12.72 8.23 -2.86
C ASP A 40 -13.77 8.69 -1.83
N ASN A 41 -13.99 7.84 -0.83
CA ASN A 41 -14.91 8.04 0.30
C ASN A 41 -14.26 7.42 1.55
N PRO A 42 -13.96 8.21 2.60
CA PRO A 42 -13.32 7.71 3.81
C PRO A 42 -14.04 6.55 4.48
N GLU A 43 -15.37 6.54 4.54
CA GLU A 43 -16.15 5.47 5.17
C GLU A 43 -16.01 4.16 4.38
N ALA A 44 -16.11 4.24 3.05
CA ALA A 44 -15.93 3.07 2.18
C ALA A 44 -14.49 2.56 2.17
N LEU A 45 -13.53 3.42 2.52
CA LEU A 45 -12.09 3.11 2.54
C LEU A 45 -11.55 2.73 3.92
N ALA A 46 -12.37 2.84 4.99
CA ALA A 46 -11.94 2.66 6.37
C ALA A 46 -11.20 1.33 6.63
N TRP A 47 -11.66 0.23 6.00
CA TRP A 47 -10.99 -1.06 6.12
C TRP A 47 -9.55 -1.02 5.57
N PHE A 48 -9.31 -0.30 4.46
CA PHE A 48 -7.97 -0.19 3.86
C PHE A 48 -7.04 0.65 4.72
N THR A 49 -7.53 1.76 5.29
CA THR A 49 -6.80 2.55 6.29
C THR A 49 -6.37 1.69 7.48
N MET A 50 -7.31 0.93 8.07
CA MET A 50 -6.98 0.01 9.17
C MET A 50 -6.03 -1.12 8.75
N ALA A 51 -6.15 -1.60 7.52
CA ALA A 51 -5.28 -2.66 6.99
C ALA A 51 -3.84 -2.16 6.80
N LEU A 52 -3.63 -0.90 6.40
CA LEU A 52 -2.30 -0.30 6.19
C LEU A 52 -1.49 -0.17 7.50
N THR A 53 -2.16 -0.05 8.64
CA THR A 53 -1.50 -0.01 9.96
C THR A 53 -1.24 -1.40 10.55
N HIS A 54 -1.65 -2.47 9.86
CA HIS A 54 -1.54 -3.84 10.35
C HIS A 54 -0.43 -4.62 9.62
N ASP A 55 0.42 -5.32 10.38
CA ASP A 55 1.66 -5.95 9.88
C ASP A 55 1.47 -6.92 8.70
N SER A 56 0.42 -7.74 8.72
CA SER A 56 0.11 -8.66 7.63
C SER A 56 -0.85 -8.10 6.58
N LYS A 57 -1.90 -7.38 6.97
CA LYS A 57 -2.94 -6.89 6.04
C LYS A 57 -2.43 -5.80 5.08
N LYS A 58 -1.44 -5.00 5.48
CA LYS A 58 -0.85 -3.95 4.61
C LYS A 58 -0.37 -4.49 3.27
N TRP A 59 0.12 -5.74 3.24
CA TRP A 59 0.61 -6.39 2.01
C TRP A 59 -0.51 -6.71 1.01
N PHE A 60 -1.72 -6.95 1.50
CA PHE A 60 -2.89 -7.11 0.64
C PHE A 60 -3.24 -5.79 -0.05
N VAL A 61 -3.21 -4.67 0.70
CA VAL A 61 -3.43 -3.32 0.15
C VAL A 61 -2.34 -2.95 -0.85
N ALA A 62 -1.06 -3.18 -0.52
CA ALA A 62 0.06 -2.94 -1.43
C ALA A 62 -0.11 -3.71 -2.74
N LYS A 63 -0.50 -4.99 -2.67
CA LYS A 63 -0.73 -5.82 -3.87
C LYS A 63 -1.90 -5.33 -4.71
N LEU A 64 -2.96 -4.86 -4.06
CA LEU A 64 -4.13 -4.30 -4.73
C LEU A 64 -3.79 -3.01 -5.48
N LEU A 65 -3.00 -2.12 -4.89
CA LEU A 65 -2.61 -0.83 -5.48
C LEU A 65 -1.59 -0.96 -6.63
N GLU A 66 -1.11 -2.17 -6.94
CA GLU A 66 -0.46 -2.45 -8.22
C GLU A 66 -1.48 -2.39 -9.39
N LYS A 67 -2.76 -2.64 -9.12
CA LYS A 67 -3.84 -2.68 -10.13
C LYS A 67 -4.74 -1.44 -10.11
N VAL A 68 -4.86 -0.78 -8.96
CA VAL A 68 -5.72 0.40 -8.80
C VAL A 68 -4.92 1.67 -9.11
N ASN A 69 -5.40 2.43 -10.10
CA ASN A 69 -4.89 3.74 -10.47
C ASN A 69 -6.04 4.58 -11.07
N PRO A 70 -6.33 5.80 -10.58
CA PRO A 70 -5.63 6.54 -9.52
C PRO A 70 -5.86 5.99 -8.11
N VAL A 71 -4.91 6.25 -7.21
CA VAL A 71 -5.08 6.05 -5.76
C VAL A 71 -6.10 7.07 -5.21
N PRO A 72 -7.07 6.68 -4.37
CA PRO A 72 -7.96 7.62 -3.70
C PRO A 72 -7.19 8.58 -2.79
N LYS A 73 -7.60 9.86 -2.75
CA LYS A 73 -6.95 10.86 -1.91
C LYS A 73 -7.08 10.51 -0.43
N ALA A 74 -8.18 9.89 -0.02
CA ALA A 74 -8.40 9.46 1.36
C ALA A 74 -7.38 8.41 1.86
N LEU A 75 -6.69 7.68 0.97
CA LEU A 75 -5.64 6.74 1.36
C LEU A 75 -4.22 7.32 1.27
N PHE A 76 -4.07 8.56 0.79
CA PHE A 76 -2.74 9.10 0.48
C PHE A 76 -1.85 9.18 1.72
N ASP A 77 -2.38 9.74 2.81
CA ASP A 77 -1.64 9.90 4.06
C ASP A 77 -1.27 8.55 4.68
N ASP A 78 -2.21 7.59 4.70
CA ASP A 78 -1.98 6.26 5.25
C ASP A 78 -0.93 5.48 4.46
N LEU A 79 -0.90 5.61 3.13
CA LEU A 79 0.10 4.96 2.28
C LEU A 79 1.49 5.57 2.45
N VAL A 80 1.57 6.90 2.53
CA VAL A 80 2.83 7.58 2.82
C VAL A 80 3.33 7.16 4.19
N PHE A 81 2.47 7.19 5.21
CA PHE A 81 2.86 6.80 6.56
C PHE A 81 3.29 5.33 6.65
N ALA A 82 2.53 4.40 6.05
CA ALA A 82 2.89 2.99 5.97
C ALA A 82 4.25 2.75 5.31
N SER A 83 4.59 3.55 4.28
CA SER A 83 5.93 3.50 3.66
C SER A 83 7.03 3.93 4.63
N LEU A 84 6.78 4.94 5.46
CA LEU A 84 7.78 5.52 6.36
C LEU A 84 8.04 4.66 7.59
N ILE A 85 7.08 3.85 8.04
CA ILE A 85 7.24 2.96 9.19
C ILE A 85 7.58 1.51 8.80
N GLU A 86 7.68 1.20 7.50
CA GLU A 86 8.11 -0.12 7.05
C GLU A 86 9.61 -0.32 7.30
N ASN A 87 9.94 -1.37 8.06
CA ASN A 87 11.31 -1.63 8.52
C ASN A 87 12.25 -1.97 7.36
N ASP A 88 11.79 -2.81 6.43
CA ASP A 88 12.58 -3.24 5.27
C ASP A 88 12.54 -2.17 4.15
N PRO A 89 13.67 -1.50 3.85
CA PRO A 89 13.73 -0.49 2.80
C PRO A 89 13.42 -1.04 1.40
N SER A 90 13.55 -2.36 1.18
CA SER A 90 13.22 -3.01 -0.08
C SER A 90 11.72 -3.09 -0.32
N PHE A 91 10.92 -3.01 0.74
CA PHE A 91 9.48 -3.18 0.69
C PHE A 91 8.67 -1.91 0.87
N ASN A 92 9.22 -0.87 1.51
CA ASN A 92 8.53 0.42 1.67
C ASN A 92 8.07 1.02 0.31
N LYS A 93 8.79 0.73 -0.77
CA LYS A 93 8.50 1.20 -2.12
C LYS A 93 7.11 0.77 -2.62
N TRP A 94 6.59 -0.35 -2.13
CA TRP A 94 5.29 -0.88 -2.56
C TRP A 94 4.12 0.02 -2.12
N PHE A 95 4.31 0.81 -1.07
CA PHE A 95 3.32 1.78 -0.58
C PHE A 95 3.49 3.16 -1.22
N ILE A 96 4.73 3.60 -1.46
CA ILE A 96 5.00 4.95 -1.99
C ILE A 96 4.88 5.04 -3.51
N ALA A 97 5.20 3.97 -4.25
CA ALA A 97 5.10 3.94 -5.72
C ALA A 97 3.71 4.29 -6.27
N PRO A 98 2.58 3.73 -5.77
CA PRO A 98 1.27 4.12 -6.25
C PRO A 98 0.95 5.60 -5.96
N CYS A 99 1.49 6.16 -4.87
CA CYS A 99 1.35 7.58 -4.56
C CYS A 99 2.11 8.47 -5.55
N VAL A 100 3.37 8.13 -5.88
CA VAL A 100 4.16 8.88 -6.87
C VAL A 100 3.48 8.87 -8.24
N ARG A 101 2.95 7.71 -8.67
CA ARG A 101 2.22 7.59 -9.94
C ARG A 101 0.94 8.44 -10.00
N THR A 102 0.23 8.59 -8.87
CA THR A 102 -1.06 9.28 -8.82
C THR A 102 -0.91 10.80 -8.57
N PHE A 103 -0.07 11.17 -7.60
CA PHE A 103 0.02 12.54 -7.08
C PHE A 103 1.28 13.28 -7.52
N GLY A 104 2.26 12.58 -8.10
CA GLY A 104 3.53 13.14 -8.50
C GLY A 104 4.54 13.27 -7.36
N VAL A 105 5.80 13.50 -7.75
CA VAL A 105 6.95 13.53 -6.84
C VAL A 105 6.83 14.61 -5.77
N ASP A 106 6.47 15.83 -6.16
CA ASP A 106 6.52 16.99 -5.26
C ASP A 106 5.46 16.89 -4.16
N ALA A 107 4.24 16.45 -4.52
CA ALA A 107 3.19 16.20 -3.55
C ALA A 107 3.59 15.11 -2.55
N VAL A 108 4.21 14.03 -3.03
CA VAL A 108 4.70 12.93 -2.18
C VAL A 108 5.82 13.39 -1.25
N LYS A 109 6.82 14.13 -1.76
CA LYS A 109 7.91 14.68 -0.94
C LYS A 109 7.36 15.61 0.15
N SER A 110 6.48 16.53 -0.23
CA SER A 110 5.84 17.45 0.71
C SER A 110 5.12 16.67 1.81
N ARG A 111 4.38 15.61 1.46
CA ARG A 111 3.66 14.78 2.42
C ARG A 111 4.59 13.95 3.32
N ILE A 112 5.69 13.43 2.79
CA ILE A 112 6.70 12.73 3.61
C ILE A 112 7.22 13.65 4.73
N MET A 113 7.50 14.91 4.39
CA MET A 113 8.03 15.87 5.36
C MET A 113 7.04 16.22 6.48
N THR A 114 5.73 16.09 6.28
CA THR A 114 4.76 16.32 7.37
C THR A 114 4.82 15.23 8.45
N PHE A 115 5.38 14.06 8.14
CA PHE A 115 5.55 12.95 9.07
C PHE A 115 6.97 12.82 9.64
N SER A 116 7.91 13.68 9.25
CA SER A 116 9.34 13.51 9.60
C SER A 116 9.63 13.56 11.10
N ALA A 117 8.76 14.21 11.88
CA ALA A 117 8.88 14.31 13.33
C ALA A 117 8.14 13.20 14.10
N HIS A 118 7.47 12.28 13.40
CA HIS A 118 6.72 11.22 14.06
C HIS A 118 7.70 10.20 14.70
N PRO A 119 7.51 9.79 15.98
CA PRO A 119 8.46 8.93 16.69
C PRO A 119 8.83 7.64 15.93
N GLN A 120 7.84 6.92 15.40
CA GLN A 120 8.07 5.69 14.62
C GLN A 120 8.83 5.94 13.31
N VAL A 121 8.67 7.12 12.71
CA VAL A 121 9.36 7.47 11.46
C VAL A 121 10.83 7.79 11.76
N ILE A 122 11.10 8.48 12.87
CA ILE A 122 12.46 8.76 13.35
C ILE A 122 13.17 7.45 13.72
N GLU A 123 12.53 6.60 14.53
CA GLU A 123 13.09 5.32 14.96
C GLU A 123 13.43 4.40 13.77
N ASN A 124 12.60 4.44 12.72
CA ASN A 124 12.81 3.64 11.52
C ASN A 124 13.76 4.29 10.49
N ASP A 125 14.25 5.51 10.68
CA ASP A 125 14.92 6.30 9.63
C ASP A 125 14.08 6.35 8.33
N GLY A 126 12.76 6.44 8.50
CA GLY A 126 11.77 6.23 7.45
C GLY A 126 11.90 7.21 6.29
N VAL A 127 12.13 8.50 6.60
CA VAL A 127 12.29 9.55 5.59
C VAL A 127 13.45 9.22 4.66
N THR A 128 14.63 8.90 5.19
CA THR A 128 15.83 8.57 4.40
C THR A 128 15.55 7.37 3.51
N LYS A 129 15.00 6.29 4.07
CA LYS A 129 14.68 5.05 3.35
C LYS A 129 13.68 5.27 2.21
N VAL A 130 12.63 6.06 2.43
CA VAL A 130 11.59 6.29 1.41
C VAL A 130 12.07 7.29 0.35
N MET A 131 12.79 8.34 0.75
CA MET A 131 13.33 9.36 -0.16
C MET A 131 14.35 8.78 -1.16
N TYR A 132 14.99 7.66 -0.86
CA TYR A 132 15.81 6.91 -1.82
C TYR A 132 15.00 6.49 -3.06
N TRP A 133 13.74 6.10 -2.88
CA TRP A 133 12.89 5.57 -3.95
C TRP A 133 12.16 6.65 -4.73
N VAL A 134 11.69 7.71 -4.08
CA VAL A 134 10.77 8.70 -4.68
C VAL A 134 11.28 9.25 -6.02
N PRO A 135 12.54 9.70 -6.18
CA PRO A 135 13.05 10.18 -7.48
C PRO A 135 13.13 9.08 -8.55
N ARG A 136 13.32 7.82 -8.14
CA ARG A 136 13.47 6.65 -9.03
C ARG A 136 12.14 6.06 -9.49
N LEU A 137 11.04 6.51 -8.91
CA LEU A 137 9.68 6.06 -9.24
C LEU A 137 8.97 7.00 -10.21
N ALA A 138 9.61 8.13 -10.54
CA ALA A 138 9.10 9.15 -11.45
C ALA A 138 9.56 8.95 -12.90
N SER A 139 10.51 8.03 -13.12
CA SER A 139 11.12 7.68 -14.41
C SER A 139 10.31 6.64 -15.16
#